data_AF-A0ABD5V5D0-F1
#
_entry.id   AF-A0ABD5V5D0-F1
#
_cell.length_a   1.000
_cell.length_b   1.000
_cell.length_c   1.000
_cell.angle_alpha   90.00
_cell.angle_beta   90.00
_cell.angle_gamma   90.00
#
_symmetry.space_group_name_H-M   'P 1'
#
loop_
_entity.id
_entity.type
_entity.pdbx_description
1 polymer ?
#
loop_
_entity_poly.entity_id
_entity_poly.type
_entity_poly.pdbx_seq_one_letter_code
_entity_poly.pdbx_strand_id
1 'polypeptide(L)' 'MNDGCQYRGDYEVTVPLSDHRDFAELVEAVRGVDREVVYTQHGSAEELATHLTTEEVSTGAQSALAQ' A
#
# COMPACT_ATOMS: atom_id res chain seq x y z
N MET A 1 -5.76 -5.49 15.51
CA MET A 1 -4.30 -5.34 15.69
C MET A 1 -3.77 -4.65 14.46
N ASN A 2 -3.55 -3.33 14.55
CA ASN A 2 -2.76 -2.58 13.58
C ASN A 2 -1.74 -1.82 14.42
N ASP A 3 -0.68 -2.52 14.79
CA ASP A 3 0.41 -1.95 15.57
C ASP A 3 1.32 -1.20 14.61
N GLY A 4 0.84 -0.03 14.12
CA GLY A 4 1.69 0.94 13.45
C GLY A 4 2.88 1.24 14.37
N CYS A 5 4.10 1.13 13.84
CA CYS A 5 5.35 1.17 14.59
C CYS A 5 5.34 2.25 15.69
N GLN A 6 5.09 1.85 16.94
CA GLN A 6 5.22 2.75 18.08
C GLN A 6 6.71 2.90 18.37
N TYR A 7 7.29 4.00 17.88
CA TYR A 7 8.64 4.39 18.25
C TYR A 7 8.64 4.72 19.75
N ARG A 8 9.41 3.95 20.53
CA ARG A 8 9.57 4.09 21.99
C ARG A 8 10.38 5.34 22.36
N GLY A 9 9.83 6.52 22.08
CA GLY A 9 10.31 7.75 22.68
C GLY A 9 9.10 8.56 23.10
N ASP A 10 9.10 9.02 24.34
CA ASP A 10 8.15 9.99 24.90
C ASP A 10 8.28 11.34 24.18
N TYR A 11 8.01 11.35 22.87
CA TYR A 11 7.96 12.55 22.05
C TYR A 11 6.54 13.09 22.10
N GLU A 12 6.40 14.37 22.47
CA GLU A 12 5.10 15.05 22.49
C GLU A 12 4.49 15.20 21.08
N VAL A 13 5.32 15.09 20.04
CA VAL A 13 4.92 15.14 18.63
C VAL A 13 5.75 14.14 17.82
N THR A 14 5.07 13.26 17.10
CA THR A 14 5.67 12.41 16.06
C THR A 14 5.36 13.00 14.68
N VAL A 15 6.42 13.37 13.96
CA VAL A 15 6.32 13.76 12.55
C VAL A 15 6.65 12.54 11.68
N PRO A 16 5.77 12.10 10.76
CA PRO A 16 6.10 11.01 9.86
C PRO A 16 7.19 11.47 8.89
N LEU A 17 8.40 10.93 9.06
CA LEU A 17 9.57 11.18 8.19
C LEU A 17 9.67 10.17 7.04
N SER A 18 8.60 9.44 6.76
CA SER A 18 8.58 8.42 5.72
C SER A 18 8.42 9.04 4.34
N ASP A 19 9.35 8.75 3.43
CA ASP A 19 9.19 9.04 1.99
C ASP A 19 8.30 8.00 1.29
N HIS A 20 7.72 7.06 2.06
CA HIS A 20 6.75 6.10 1.54
C HIS A 20 5.33 6.66 1.63
N ARG A 21 4.60 6.49 0.51
CA ARG A 21 3.17 6.75 0.40
C ARG A 21 2.40 5.83 1.34
N ASP A 22 1.32 6.35 1.92
CA ASP A 22 0.40 5.51 2.67
C ASP A 22 -0.50 4.66 1.75
N PHE A 23 -1.33 3.81 2.35
CA PHE A 23 -2.17 2.87 1.60
C PHE A 23 -3.18 3.57 0.67
N ALA A 24 -3.85 4.62 1.15
CA ALA A 24 -4.84 5.34 0.36
C ALA A 24 -4.17 6.08 -0.80
N GLU A 25 -3.00 6.65 -0.53
CA GLU A 25 -2.18 7.31 -1.56
C GLU A 25 -1.71 6.36 -2.66
N LEU A 26 -1.46 5.08 -2.35
CA LEU A 26 -1.12 4.06 -3.33
C LEU A 26 -2.32 3.69 -4.22
N VAL A 27 -3.52 3.57 -3.63
CA VAL A 27 -4.75 3.28 -4.38
C VAL A 27 -5.08 4.41 -5.36
N GLU A 28 -4.99 5.66 -4.92
CA GLU A 28 -5.23 6.82 -5.79
C GLU A 28 -4.18 6.94 -6.90
N ALA A 29 -2.91 6.59 -6.61
CA ALA A 29 -1.87 6.55 -7.63
C ALA A 29 -2.18 5.52 -8.72
N VAL A 30 -2.69 4.34 -8.36
CA VAL A 30 -3.09 3.32 -9.34
C VAL A 30 -4.30 3.79 -10.16
N ARG A 31 -5.30 4.40 -9.53
CA ARG A 31 -6.48 4.95 -10.23
C ARG A 31 -6.14 6.07 -11.22
N GLY A 32 -5.09 6.84 -10.93
CA GLY A 32 -4.61 7.92 -11.80
C GLY A 32 -3.90 7.45 -13.07
N VAL A 33 -3.66 6.14 -13.24
CA VAL A 33 -2.95 5.59 -14.39
C VAL A 33 -3.80 4.50 -15.05
N ASP A 34 -4.06 4.66 -16.35
CA ASP A 34 -4.71 3.61 -17.14
C ASP A 34 -3.74 2.42 -17.33
N ARG A 35 -3.97 1.34 -16.59
CA ARG A 35 -3.12 0.14 -16.52
C ARG A 35 -4.00 -1.10 -16.54
N GLU A 36 -3.62 -2.10 -17.32
CA GLU A 36 -4.31 -3.39 -17.36
C GLU A 36 -3.86 -4.32 -16.24
N VAL A 37 -2.61 -4.20 -15.77
CA VAL A 37 -2.03 -5.05 -14.71
C VAL A 37 -1.17 -4.21 -13.75
N VAL A 38 -1.25 -4.51 -12.46
CA VAL A 38 -0.42 -3.90 -11.39
C VAL A 38 0.28 -4.99 -10.59
N TYR A 39 1.60 -4.87 -10.48
CA TYR A 39 2.41 -5.75 -9.64
C TYR A 39 2.77 -5.06 -8.33
N THR A 40 2.34 -5.62 -7.20
CA THR A 40 2.67 -5.09 -5.88
C THR A 40 3.92 -5.81 -5.34
N GLN A 41 4.83 -5.04 -4.73
CA GLN A 41 6.10 -5.54 -4.18
C GLN A 41 6.40 -4.88 -2.84
N HIS A 42 7.01 -5.65 -1.93
CA HIS A 42 7.44 -5.23 -0.59
C HIS A 42 6.30 -4.70 0.33
N GLY A 43 6.46 -4.86 1.65
CA GLY A 43 5.45 -4.44 2.62
C GLY A 43 4.12 -5.19 2.48
N SER A 44 3.00 -4.48 2.50
CA SER A 44 1.63 -5.02 2.42
C SER A 44 1.20 -5.39 0.99
N ALA A 45 2.08 -6.08 0.24
CA ALA A 45 1.89 -6.34 -1.18
C ALA A 45 0.62 -7.16 -1.49
N GLU A 46 0.36 -8.22 -0.72
CA GLU A 46 -0.83 -9.08 -0.90
C GLU A 46 -2.13 -8.35 -0.54
N GLU A 47 -2.12 -7.56 0.53
CA GLU A 47 -3.27 -6.77 0.97
C GLU A 47 -3.65 -5.71 -0.08
N LEU A 48 -2.67 -5.00 -0.62
CA LEU A 48 -2.88 -4.02 -1.68
C LEU A 48 -3.38 -4.68 -2.98
N ALA A 49 -2.79 -5.81 -3.38
CA ALA A 49 -3.25 -6.55 -4.55
C ALA A 49 -4.71 -7.00 -4.40
N THR A 50 -5.05 -7.58 -3.23
CA THR A 50 -6.41 -8.03 -2.92
C THR A 50 -7.40 -6.86 -2.96
N HIS A 51 -7.03 -5.72 -2.38
CA HIS A 51 -7.86 -4.52 -2.39
C HIS A 51 -8.12 -4.03 -3.83
N LEU A 52 -7.08 -3.93 -4.65
CA LEU A 52 -7.20 -3.48 -6.04
C LEU A 52 -8.03 -4.44 -6.91
N THR A 53 -7.96 -5.75 -6.68
CA THR A 53 -8.78 -6.74 -7.40
C THR A 53 -10.23 -6.81 -6.94
N THR A 54 -10.51 -6.45 -5.68
CA THR A 54 -11.86 -6.55 -5.10
C THR A 54 -12.69 -5.30 -5.39
N GLU A 55 -12.06 -4.12 -5.33
CA GLU A 55 -12.73 -2.81 -5.46
C GLU A 55 -12.81 -2.30 -6.91
N GLU A 56 -13.11 -3.19 -7.86
CA GLU A 56 -13.53 -2.89 -9.25
C GLU A 56 -12.59 -2.02 -10.12
N VAL A 57 -11.31 -1.87 -9.76
CA VAL A 57 -10.33 -1.43 -10.77
C VAL A 57 -10.23 -2.60 -11.76
N SER A 58 -10.63 -2.44 -13.02
CA SER A 58 -10.59 -3.52 -14.03
C SER A 58 -9.17 -3.98 -14.40
N THR A 59 -8.22 -3.67 -13.54
CA THR A 59 -6.79 -3.90 -13.61
C THR A 59 -6.49 -5.16 -12.79
N GLY A 60 -5.92 -6.18 -13.43
CA GLY A 60 -5.46 -7.36 -12.72
C GLY A 60 -4.31 -6.98 -11.77
N ALA A 61 -4.52 -7.02 -10.46
CA ALA A 61 -3.44 -6.80 -9.50
C ALA A 61 -2.89 -8.14 -8.99
N GLN A 62 -1.57 -8.27 -8.94
CA GLN A 62 -0.87 -9.48 -8.52
C GLN A 62 0.23 -9.12 -7.53
N SER A 63 0.28 -9.85 -6.40
CA SER A 63 1.42 -9.81 -5.49
C SER A 63 2.58 -10.59 -6.11
N ALA A 64 3.74 -9.95 -6.25
CA ALA A 64 4.91 -10.60 -6.85
C ALA A 64 5.70 -11.49 -5.86
N LEU A 65 5.13 -11.85 -4.70
CA LEU A 65 5.76 -12.71 -3.69
C LEU A 65 5.62 -14.22 -3.97
N ALA A 66 5.24 -14.61 -5.18
CA ALA A 66 5.33 -16.01 -5.62
C ALA A 66 6.74 -16.33 -6.18
N GLN A 67 7.75 -16.32 -5.30
CA GLN A 67 9.00 -17.09 -5.42
C GLN A 67 9.38 -17.67 -4.07
#